data_AF-A0A497NVY7-F1
#
_entry.id   AF-A0A497NVY7-F1
#
_cell.length_a   1.000
_cell.length_b   1.000
_cell.length_c   1.000
_cell.angle_alpha   90.00
_cell.angle_beta   90.00
_cell.angle_gamma   90.00
#
_symmetry.space_group_name_H-M   'P 1'
#
loop_
_entity.id
_entity.type
_entity.pdbx_description
1 polymer ?
#
loop_
_entity_poly.entity_id
_entity_poly.type
_entity_poly.pdbx_seq_one_letter_code
_entity_poly.pdbx_strand_id
1 'polypeptide(L)'
;MWYFLWGPYLCPGGNLTIGILITLIPMIFGALVWAFLAIIMPRSGGDCIFNSRVLHPLAGFLSSFGWVAVNFIWCGVLTAYIIDPALKTLFIMMGWEKAAEAISGFWGSYCLVHCS
;
A
#
# COMPACT_ATOMS: atom_id res chain seq x y z
N MET A 1 -4.72 -9.80 -1.58
CA MET A 1 -4.82 -9.23 -2.94
C MET A 1 -3.46 -8.82 -3.50
N TRP A 2 -2.72 -7.90 -2.87
CA TRP A 2 -1.43 -7.42 -3.39
C TRP A 2 -0.35 -8.50 -3.54
N TYR A 3 -0.32 -9.48 -2.63
CA TYR A 3 0.60 -10.64 -2.70
C TYR A 3 0.48 -11.45 -3.99
N PHE A 4 -0.71 -11.54 -4.60
CA PHE A 4 -0.89 -12.26 -5.85
C PHE A 4 -0.39 -11.49 -7.07
N LEU A 5 -0.47 -10.15 -7.02
CA LEU A 5 -0.05 -9.28 -8.11
C LEU A 5 1.48 -9.07 -8.10
N TRP A 6 2.08 -8.92 -6.90
CA TRP A 6 3.50 -8.61 -6.73
C TRP A 6 4.38 -9.81 -6.42
N GLY A 7 3.82 -10.90 -5.89
CA GLY A 7 4.56 -12.13 -5.57
C GLY A 7 5.30 -12.73 -6.78
N PRO A 8 4.67 -12.86 -7.96
CA PRO A 8 5.34 -13.33 -9.17
C PRO A 8 6.38 -12.33 -9.71
N TYR A 9 6.20 -11.03 -9.44
CA TYR A 9 7.04 -9.96 -9.94
C TYR A 9 8.37 -9.83 -9.16
N LEU A 10 8.33 -10.00 -7.84
CA LEU A 10 9.51 -9.87 -6.97
C LEU A 10 10.40 -11.13 -6.95
N CYS A 11 9.83 -12.33 -7.15
CA CYS A 11 10.57 -13.59 -7.14
C CYS A 11 10.02 -14.57 -8.21
N PRO A 12 10.49 -14.50 -9.47
CA PRO A 12 10.09 -15.44 -10.51
C PRO A 12 10.64 -16.84 -10.19
N GLY A 13 9.77 -17.73 -9.66
CA GLY A 13 10.11 -19.11 -9.29
C GLY A 13 9.93 -19.47 -7.81
N GLY A 14 9.58 -18.50 -6.96
CA GLY A 14 9.27 -18.76 -5.55
C GLY A 14 7.91 -19.45 -5.38
N ASN A 15 7.84 -20.43 -4.48
CA ASN A 15 6.57 -21.06 -4.11
C ASN A 15 5.73 -20.10 -3.24
N LEU A 16 4.79 -19.37 -3.87
CA LEU A 16 3.89 -18.43 -3.18
C LEU A 16 3.08 -19.10 -2.06
N THR A 17 2.74 -20.39 -2.20
CA THR A 17 1.93 -21.13 -1.22
C THR A 17 2.64 -21.20 0.13
N ILE A 18 3.95 -21.45 0.13
CA ILE A 18 4.75 -21.51 1.35
C ILE A 18 4.89 -20.12 1.98
N GLY A 19 5.09 -19.09 1.17
CA GLY A 19 5.16 -17.71 1.65
C GLY A 19 3.87 -17.28 2.36
N ILE A 20 2.71 -17.58 1.77
CA ILE A 20 1.41 -17.30 2.37
C ILE A 20 1.26 -18.03 3.72
N LEU A 21 1.64 -19.31 3.78
CA LEU A 21 1.56 -20.10 5.01
C LEU A 21 2.39 -19.51 6.15
N ILE A 22 3.60 -19.05 5.85
CA ILE A 22 4.51 -18.44 6.84
C ILE A 22 3.94 -17.10 7.33
N THR A 23 3.38 -16.28 6.43
CA THR A 23 2.78 -14.98 6.81
C THR A 23 1.44 -15.10 7.55
N LEU A 24 0.75 -16.22 7.41
CA LEU A 24 -0.55 -16.46 8.05
C LEU A 24 -0.43 -16.50 9.59
N ILE A 25 0.65 -17.09 10.10
CA ILE A 25 0.92 -17.23 11.53
C ILE A 25 1.01 -15.85 12.25
N PRO A 26 1.88 -14.91 11.83
CA PRO A 26 1.94 -13.59 12.46
C PRO A 26 0.68 -12.76 12.20
N MET A 27 0.00 -12.94 11.06
CA MET A 27 -1.26 -12.24 10.79
C MET A 27 -2.38 -12.63 11.76
N ILE A 28 -2.53 -13.92 12.07
CA ILE A 28 -3.55 -14.38 13.03
C ILE A 28 -3.26 -13.80 14.42
N PHE A 29 -2.00 -13.80 14.85
CA PHE A 29 -1.62 -13.25 16.14
C PHE A 29 -1.90 -11.74 16.21
N GLY A 30 -1.55 -10.99 15.16
CA GLY A 30 -1.88 -9.57 15.05
C GLY A 30 -3.40 -9.31 15.08
N ALA A 31 -4.17 -10.08 14.31
CA ALA A 31 -5.62 -9.96 14.27
C ALA A 31 -6.28 -10.27 15.63
N LEU A 32 -5.76 -11.26 16.37
CA LEU A 32 -6.24 -11.59 17.71
C LEU A 32 -6.03 -10.43 18.69
N VAL A 33 -4.84 -9.81 18.68
CA VAL A 33 -4.54 -8.66 19.55
C VAL A 33 -5.52 -7.52 19.29
N TRP A 34 -5.78 -7.20 18.02
CA TRP A 34 -6.75 -6.19 17.62
C TRP A 34 -8.20 -6.59 17.96
N ALA A 35 -8.55 -7.87 17.84
CA ALA A 35 -9.88 -8.37 18.20
C ALA A 35 -10.13 -8.26 19.72
N PHE A 36 -9.18 -8.66 20.56
CA PHE A 36 -9.28 -8.48 22.00
C PHE A 36 -9.41 -7.01 22.39
N LEU A 37 -8.63 -6.14 21.73
CA LEU A 37 -8.70 -4.71 21.94
C LEU A 37 -10.08 -4.13 21.58
N ALA A 38 -10.67 -4.56 20.45
CA ALA A 38 -12.00 -4.18 20.02
C ALA A 38 -13.12 -4.67 20.96
N ILE A 39 -12.96 -5.85 21.57
CA ILE A 39 -13.93 -6.41 22.54
C ILE A 39 -13.92 -5.61 23.85
N ILE A 40 -12.74 -5.18 24.31
CA ILE A 40 -12.59 -4.49 25.60
C ILE A 40 -13.12 -3.05 25.54
N MET A 41 -13.11 -2.41 24.38
CA MET A 41 -13.66 -1.05 24.24
C MET A 41 -14.66 -1.00 23.08
N PRO A 42 -15.97 -1.19 23.33
CA PRO A 42 -17.02 -1.18 22.30
C PRO A 42 -17.37 0.23 21.81
N ARG A 43 -16.41 1.16 21.78
CA ARG A 43 -16.60 2.53 21.30
C ARG A 43 -15.92 2.70 19.94
N SER A 44 -16.67 3.19 18.95
CA SER A 44 -16.24 3.41 17.54
C SER A 44 -15.16 4.49 17.35
N GLY A 45 -14.42 4.84 18.40
CA GLY A 45 -13.33 5.77 18.30
C GLY A 45 -12.06 5.01 17.90
N GLY A 46 -11.47 5.37 16.76
CA GLY A 46 -10.42 4.60 16.07
C GLY A 46 -9.14 4.28 16.86
N ASP A 47 -8.13 3.77 16.16
CA ASP A 47 -6.85 3.29 16.71
C ASP A 47 -6.16 4.28 17.67
N CYS A 48 -6.37 5.59 17.49
CA CYS A 48 -5.86 6.64 18.37
C CYS A 48 -6.33 6.49 19.83
N ILE A 49 -7.55 6.01 20.04
CA ILE A 49 -8.18 5.85 21.36
C ILE A 49 -7.69 4.61 22.08
N PHE A 50 -7.40 3.56 21.32
CA PHE A 50 -6.83 2.34 21.85
C PHE A 50 -5.37 2.55 22.25
N ASN A 51 -4.59 3.21 21.39
CA ASN A 51 -3.15 3.39 21.58
C ASN A 51 -2.81 4.47 22.63
N SER A 52 -3.65 5.50 22.77
CA SER A 52 -3.47 6.56 23.79
C SER A 52 -3.67 6.07 25.23
N ARG A 53 -4.45 5.00 25.45
CA ARG A 53 -4.73 4.44 26.78
C ARG A 53 -3.66 3.48 27.30
N VAL A 54 -2.85 2.91 26.41
CA VAL A 54 -1.87 1.85 26.74
C VAL A 54 -0.44 2.37 26.81
N LEU A 55 -0.06 3.33 25.96
CA LEU A 55 1.34 3.72 25.77
C LEU A 55 1.65 5.13 26.28
N HIS A 56 1.00 6.15 25.69
CA HIS A 56 1.10 7.56 26.07
C HIS A 56 0.17 8.34 25.10
N PRO A 57 -0.54 9.40 25.51
CA PRO A 57 -1.45 10.12 24.62
C PRO A 57 -0.78 10.64 23.33
N LEU A 58 0.50 11.00 23.38
CA LEU A 58 1.28 11.43 22.20
C LEU A 58 1.57 10.29 21.22
N ALA A 59 1.93 9.11 21.71
CA ALA A 59 2.21 7.93 20.87
C ALA A 59 0.93 7.40 20.20
N GLY A 60 -0.21 7.55 20.90
CA GLY A 60 -1.54 7.33 20.36
C GLY A 60 -1.80 8.11 19.08
N PHE A 61 -1.57 9.43 19.15
CA PHE A 61 -1.74 10.33 18.02
C PHE A 61 -0.76 10.04 16.88
N LEU A 62 0.51 9.78 17.19
CA LEU A 62 1.54 9.54 16.19
C LEU A 62 1.30 8.25 15.38
N SER A 63 0.81 7.19 16.03
CA SER A 63 0.45 5.93 15.37
C SER A 63 -0.67 6.13 14.34
N SER A 64 -1.74 6.82 14.71
CA SER A 64 -2.87 7.07 13.80
C SER A 64 -2.51 8.03 12.67
N PHE A 65 -1.74 9.07 12.97
CA PHE A 65 -1.25 9.99 11.95
C PHE A 65 -0.28 9.30 10.97
N GLY A 66 0.59 8.42 11.48
CA GLY A 66 1.45 7.58 10.64
C GLY A 66 0.65 6.68 9.71
N TRP A 67 -0.45 6.10 10.20
CA TRP A 67 -1.34 5.28 9.37
C TRP A 67 -2.02 6.08 8.26
N VAL A 68 -2.49 7.30 8.55
CA VAL A 68 -3.07 8.21 7.54
C VAL A 68 -2.01 8.64 6.52
N ALA A 69 -0.80 8.99 6.97
CA ALA A 69 0.29 9.38 6.08
C ALA A 69 0.69 8.24 5.12
N VAL A 70 0.79 7.01 5.63
CA VAL A 70 1.07 5.83 4.81
C VAL A 70 -0.05 5.58 3.80
N ASN A 71 -1.33 5.75 4.18
CA ASN A 71 -2.45 5.62 3.24
C ASN A 71 -2.38 6.68 2.13
N PHE A 72 -2.03 7.93 2.45
CA PHE A 72 -1.92 8.99 1.46
C PHE A 72 -0.80 8.72 0.45
N ILE A 73 0.37 8.28 0.93
CA ILE A 73 1.48 7.84 0.07
C ILE A 73 1.04 6.66 -0.81
N TRP A 74 0.31 5.70 -0.24
CA TRP A 74 -0.22 4.55 -0.97
C TRP A 74 -1.19 4.92 -2.08
N CYS A 75 -2.07 5.90 -1.86
CA CYS A 75 -2.95 6.41 -2.90
C CYS A 75 -2.15 7.00 -4.07
N GLY A 76 -1.09 7.78 -3.81
CA GLY A 76 -0.22 8.31 -4.86
C GLY A 76 0.51 7.23 -5.66
N VAL A 77 1.01 6.21 -4.95
CA VAL A 77 1.69 5.06 -5.56
C VAL A 77 0.73 4.21 -6.42
N LEU A 78 -0.50 3.99 -5.97
CA LEU A 78 -1.52 3.28 -6.75
C LEU A 78 -1.88 4.02 -8.04
N THR A 79 -1.98 5.35 -7.98
CA THR A 79 -2.25 6.19 -9.14
C THR A 79 -1.15 6.03 -10.20
N ALA A 80 0.13 6.03 -9.81
CA ALA A 80 1.24 5.79 -10.74
C ALA A 80 1.14 4.40 -11.40
N TYR A 81 0.85 3.35 -10.63
CA TYR A 81 0.71 1.99 -11.18
C TYR A 81 -0.44 1.83 -12.19
N ILE A 82 -1.43 2.71 -12.17
CA ILE A 82 -2.55 2.69 -13.12
C ILE A 82 -2.26 3.60 -14.32
N ILE A 83 -1.72 4.80 -14.09
CA ILE A 83 -1.50 5.79 -15.14
C ILE A 83 -0.37 5.38 -16.08
N ASP A 84 0.76 4.90 -15.57
CA ASP A 84 1.91 4.51 -16.40
C ASP A 84 1.57 3.47 -17.51
N PRO A 85 0.91 2.33 -17.20
CA PRO A 85 0.53 1.37 -18.25
C PRO A 85 -0.64 1.86 -19.12
N ALA A 86 -1.59 2.61 -18.57
CA ALA A 86 -2.71 3.18 -19.34
C ALA A 86 -2.23 4.18 -20.38
N LEU A 87 -1.30 5.06 -20.00
CA LEU A 87 -0.76 6.07 -20.89
C LEU A 87 0.16 5.44 -21.96
N LYS A 88 0.99 4.45 -21.58
CA LYS A 88 1.80 3.69 -22.54
C LYS A 88 0.96 2.98 -23.61
N THR A 89 -0.13 2.33 -23.22
CA THR A 89 -1.00 1.63 -24.18
C THR A 89 -1.68 2.59 -25.15
N LEU A 90 -2.08 3.79 -24.70
CA LEU A 90 -2.63 4.83 -25.57
C LEU A 90 -1.60 5.39 -26.57
N PHE A 91 -0.36 5.64 -26.14
CA PHE A 91 0.69 6.14 -27.04
C PHE A 91 1.16 5.11 -28.06
N ILE A 92 1.13 3.82 -27.70
CA ILE A 92 1.36 2.72 -28.64
C ILE A 92 0.24 2.67 -29.70
N MET A 93 -1.02 2.89 -29.31
CA MET A 93 -2.15 2.92 -30.27
C MET A 93 -2.12 4.12 -31.22
N MET A 94 -1.55 5.26 -30.80
CA MET A 94 -1.41 6.46 -31.64
C MET A 94 -0.13 6.48 -32.51
N GLY A 95 0.70 5.44 -32.47
CA GLY A 95 1.90 5.32 -33.32
C GLY A 95 3.04 6.29 -32.96
N TRP A 96 3.00 6.90 -31.77
CA TRP A 96 4.05 7.79 -31.26
C TRP A 96 5.01 7.04 -30.34
N GLU A 97 5.83 6.18 -30.94
CA GLU A 97 6.78 5.31 -30.22
C GLU A 97 7.82 6.10 -29.39
N LYS A 98 8.23 7.28 -29.88
CA LYS A 98 9.20 8.15 -29.20
C LYS A 98 8.64 8.82 -27.94
N ALA A 99 7.33 9.11 -27.90
CA ALA A 99 6.67 9.65 -26.71
C ALA A 99 6.48 8.58 -25.63
N ALA A 100 6.23 7.34 -26.03
CA ALA A 100 6.08 6.19 -25.12
C ALA A 100 7.39 5.84 -24.37
N GLU A 101 8.55 6.01 -25.02
CA GLU A 101 9.86 5.85 -24.40
C GLU A 101 10.16 6.96 -23.37
N ALA A 102 9.80 8.21 -23.65
CA ALA A 102 10.05 9.34 -22.75
C ALA A 102 9.29 9.23 -21.40
N ILE A 103 8.09 8.66 -21.41
CA ILE A 103 7.26 8.45 -20.21
C ILE A 103 7.81 7.29 -19.36
N SER A 104 8.49 6.34 -19.99
CA SER A 104 9.09 5.19 -19.30
C SER A 104 10.34 5.52 -18.47
N GLY A 105 10.89 6.72 -18.61
CA GLY A 105 12.01 7.19 -17.81
C GLY A 105 11.61 7.51 -16.36
N PHE A 106 12.55 7.35 -15.43
CA PHE A 106 12.38 7.65 -13.99
C PHE A 106 11.84 9.07 -13.71
N TRP A 107 12.15 10.04 -14.59
CA TRP A 107 11.65 11.42 -14.51
C TRP A 107 10.23 11.61 -15.08
N GLY A 108 9.77 10.73 -15.98
CA GLY A 108 8.44 10.81 -16.62
C GLY A 108 7.30 10.43 -15.68
N SER A 109 7.47 9.34 -14.93
CA SER A 109 6.50 8.89 -13.91
C SER A 109 6.46 9.82 -12.68
N TYR A 110 7.61 10.40 -12.28
CA TYR A 110 7.69 11.35 -11.16
C TYR A 110 7.02 12.69 -11.48
N CYS A 111 7.20 13.23 -12.70
CA CYS A 111 6.57 14.49 -13.12
C CYS A 111 5.04 14.39 -13.27
N LEU A 112 4.48 13.24 -13.64
CA LEU A 112 3.02 13.07 -13.75
C LEU A 112 2.32 12.99 -12.38
N VAL A 113 2.96 12.38 -11.38
CA VAL A 113 2.44 12.29 -10.01
C VAL A 113 2.52 13.64 -9.27
N HIS A 114 3.49 14.49 -9.61
CA HIS A 114 3.68 15.81 -8.99
C HIS A 114 2.94 16.96 -9.70
N CYS A 115 2.35 16.70 -10.88
CA CYS A 115 1.60 17.68 -11.67
C CYS A 115 0.08 17.38 -11.69
N SER A 116 -0.40 16.63 -10.69
CA SER A 116 -1.82 16.42 -10.38
C SER A 116 -2.26 17.31 -9.22
#